data_AF-A0A2E1X2B4-F1
#
_entry.id   AF-A0A2E1X2B4-F1
#
_cell.length_a   1.000
_cell.length_b   1.000
_cell.length_c   1.000
_cell.angle_alpha   90.00
_cell.angle_beta   90.00
_cell.angle_gamma   90.00
#
_symmetry.space_group_name_H-M   'P 1'
#
loop_
_entity.id
_entity.type
_entity.pdbx_description
1 polymer ?
#
loop_
_entity_poly.entity_id
_entity_poly.type
_entity_poly.pdbx_seq_one_letter_code
_entity_poly.pdbx_strand_id
1 'polypeptide(L)'
;MFMRWEVSIENSRSSSRILCRVLLMTCLAIPALCPAQFNPTAATSFDNLQAGIPSGFSQDLLFPEGSEGPSSLLVQFDRGSFDFTGYVPQQQVGGAGIDIFIQTPIVTVAGQIIAEVQITSVGIDTMEAIAMVTEITGNVVAGLAVLGFPNPTGQIAFNVLFTDLAGDSGTSMSVIDAGSLPLSGILDFDVPLIWTTEPILIHSPRGGDLAVGTFLTSTTGATVSFDEVFPLADPLGADFQRADCNTDGTFNIADAIFTLTALFSGGPAGSCTDACDSNDDGSVNIADAIYTLAALFSGGPQPAFPSPGTCGPDATDADILDCETYNSC
;
A
#
# COMPACT_ATOMS: atom_id res chain seq x y z
N MET A 1 0.37 22.64 3.20
CA MET A 1 1.50 22.24 4.09
C MET A 1 1.22 20.80 4.45
N PHE A 2 1.61 19.88 3.56
CA PHE A 2 1.40 18.45 3.75
C PHE A 2 2.62 17.90 4.49
N MET A 3 2.40 17.43 5.72
CA MET A 3 3.40 16.70 6.48
C MET A 3 3.37 15.28 5.93
N ARG A 4 4.33 14.99 5.04
CA ARG A 4 4.57 13.65 4.50
C ARG A 4 5.26 12.85 5.61
N TRP A 5 4.52 11.96 6.25
CA TRP A 5 5.11 10.93 7.11
C TRP A 5 5.44 9.76 6.19
N GLU A 6 6.66 9.75 5.64
CA GLU A 6 7.21 8.55 5.00
C GLU A 6 7.69 7.62 6.12
N VAL A 7 6.89 6.60 6.44
CA VAL A 7 7.40 5.44 7.17
C VAL A 7 8.00 4.51 6.12
N SER A 8 9.32 4.51 6.02
CA SER A 8 10.05 3.62 5.12
C SER A 8 10.00 2.20 5.69
N ILE A 9 9.35 1.27 4.96
CA ILE A 9 9.38 -0.16 5.30
C ILE A 9 10.77 -0.70 4.91
N GLU A 10 11.64 -0.91 5.90
CA GLU A 10 13.08 -1.13 5.72
C GLU A 10 13.50 -2.48 5.08
N ASN A 11 12.58 -3.37 4.66
CA ASN A 11 12.93 -4.75 4.27
C ASN A 11 12.18 -5.33 3.05
N SER A 12 11.94 -4.54 1.98
CA SER A 12 11.46 -5.11 0.71
C SER A 12 12.51 -6.03 0.07
N ARG A 13 12.12 -7.26 -0.29
CA ARG A 13 12.92 -8.18 -1.14
C ARG A 13 12.29 -8.26 -2.52
N SER A 14 12.85 -7.53 -3.49
CA SER A 14 12.36 -7.54 -4.88
C SER A 14 13.02 -8.63 -5.72
N SER A 15 12.23 -9.30 -6.58
CA SER A 15 12.75 -10.16 -7.64
C SER A 15 12.10 -9.81 -8.99
N SER A 16 12.91 -9.69 -10.05
CA SER A 16 12.44 -9.30 -11.39
C SER A 16 12.52 -10.44 -12.40
N ARG A 17 11.54 -10.53 -13.31
CA ARG A 17 11.51 -11.50 -14.42
C ARG A 17 11.05 -10.83 -15.71
N ILE A 18 11.70 -11.16 -16.84
CA ILE A 18 11.37 -10.61 -18.16
C ILE A 18 10.86 -11.73 -19.07
N LEU A 19 9.69 -11.54 -19.69
CA LEU A 19 9.10 -12.45 -20.68
C LEU A 19 8.83 -11.70 -22.00
N CYS A 20 9.26 -12.30 -23.12
CA CYS A 20 9.05 -11.74 -24.46
C CYS A 20 8.17 -12.68 -25.30
N ARG A 21 7.18 -12.12 -26.01
CA ARG A 21 6.20 -12.89 -26.81
C ARG A 21 6.72 -13.06 -28.24
N VAL A 22 7.20 -14.27 -28.58
CA VAL A 22 7.64 -14.59 -29.95
C VAL A 22 6.45 -15.10 -30.77
N LEU A 23 5.99 -14.33 -31.75
CA LEU A 23 5.10 -14.84 -32.79
C LEU A 23 5.96 -15.37 -33.96
N LEU A 24 6.19 -16.69 -34.01
CA LEU A 24 6.92 -17.30 -35.12
C LEU A 24 5.94 -17.88 -36.16
N MET A 25 5.87 -17.24 -37.33
CA MET A 25 5.42 -17.90 -38.55
C MET A 25 6.50 -18.90 -38.97
N THR A 26 6.21 -20.20 -38.77
CA THR A 26 6.81 -21.38 -39.42
C THR A 26 8.33 -21.51 -39.50
N CYS A 27 8.85 -22.47 -38.72
CA CYS A 27 10.00 -23.34 -39.00
C CYS A 27 11.36 -22.69 -39.33
N LEU A 28 12.12 -22.28 -38.31
CA LEU A 28 13.55 -22.56 -38.09
C LEU A 28 14.06 -21.69 -36.93
N ALA A 29 14.28 -22.29 -35.76
CA ALA A 29 14.71 -21.58 -34.55
C ALA A 29 16.22 -21.30 -34.60
N ILE A 30 16.60 -20.14 -35.12
CA ILE A 30 17.85 -19.46 -34.77
C ILE A 30 17.47 -18.40 -33.73
N PRO A 31 18.08 -18.35 -32.54
CA PRO A 31 17.81 -17.30 -31.57
C PRO A 31 18.29 -15.96 -32.14
N ALA A 32 17.39 -15.19 -32.73
CA ALA A 32 17.62 -13.77 -32.99
C ALA A 32 17.20 -13.00 -31.73
N LEU A 33 18.18 -12.38 -31.07
CA LEU A 33 17.94 -11.37 -30.04
C LEU A 33 17.19 -10.21 -30.70
N CYS A 34 15.89 -10.08 -30.44
CA CYS A 34 15.24 -8.78 -30.58
C CYS A 34 15.73 -7.91 -29.42
N PRO A 35 16.35 -6.74 -29.66
CA PRO A 35 16.59 -5.79 -28.60
C PRO A 35 15.24 -5.23 -28.16
N ALA A 36 14.63 -5.83 -27.14
CA ALA A 36 13.63 -5.11 -26.36
C ALA A 36 14.43 -4.11 -25.51
N GLN A 37 14.28 -2.81 -25.80
CA GLN A 37 14.90 -1.75 -25.00
C GLN A 37 14.14 -1.50 -23.70
N PHE A 38 13.19 -2.37 -23.34
CA PHE A 38 12.36 -2.24 -22.14
C PHE A 38 13.07 -2.80 -20.91
N ASN A 39 13.66 -1.93 -20.09
CA ASN A 39 14.37 -2.33 -18.88
C ASN A 39 14.06 -1.39 -17.70
N PRO A 40 12.79 -1.34 -17.25
CA PRO A 40 12.40 -0.50 -16.13
C PRO A 40 12.97 -1.01 -14.80
N THR A 41 13.02 -0.11 -13.83
CA THR A 41 13.05 -0.48 -12.41
C THR A 41 11.78 0.03 -11.74
N ALA A 42 11.33 -0.68 -10.71
CA ALA A 42 10.13 -0.35 -9.96
C ALA A 42 10.41 -0.49 -8.45
N ALA A 43 9.86 0.42 -7.66
CA ALA A 43 9.82 0.33 -6.21
C ALA A 43 8.46 0.81 -5.70
N THR A 44 7.86 0.06 -4.77
CA THR A 44 6.57 0.39 -4.17
C THR A 44 6.75 0.79 -2.72
N SER A 45 5.96 1.76 -2.27
CA SER A 45 5.91 2.20 -0.87
C SER A 45 4.48 2.41 -0.43
N PHE A 46 4.25 2.35 0.88
CA PHE A 46 2.97 2.56 1.52
C PHE A 46 3.09 3.67 2.56
N ASP A 47 2.00 4.38 2.82
CA ASP A 47 1.96 5.45 3.82
C ASP A 47 1.74 4.94 5.25
N ASN A 48 0.96 3.86 5.45
CA ASN A 48 0.79 3.19 6.74
C ASN A 48 0.09 1.82 6.60
N LEU A 49 0.86 0.74 6.44
CA LEU A 49 0.33 -0.62 6.22
C LEU A 49 0.06 -1.37 7.55
N GLN A 50 -0.77 -0.82 8.44
CA GLN A 50 -1.03 -1.38 9.79
C GLN A 50 -2.51 -1.71 10.03
N ALA A 51 -2.75 -2.76 10.84
CA ALA A 51 -4.02 -3.18 11.46
C ALA A 51 -5.28 -3.30 10.55
N GLY A 52 -5.15 -3.31 9.23
CA GLY A 52 -6.31 -3.30 8.32
C GLY A 52 -6.94 -1.91 8.16
N ILE A 53 -6.15 -0.85 8.38
CA ILE A 53 -6.55 0.53 8.08
C ILE A 53 -6.34 0.80 6.57
N PRO A 54 -7.16 1.65 5.93
CA PRO A 54 -6.90 2.11 4.58
C PRO A 54 -5.50 2.73 4.45
N SER A 55 -4.73 2.22 3.49
CA SER A 55 -3.38 2.70 3.15
C SER A 55 -3.34 3.19 1.70
N GLY A 56 -2.65 4.29 1.48
CA GLY A 56 -2.23 4.74 0.15
C GLY A 56 -0.94 4.04 -0.25
N PHE A 57 -0.66 4.02 -1.55
CA PHE A 57 0.62 3.53 -2.04
C PHE A 57 1.20 4.44 -3.12
N SER A 58 2.53 4.45 -3.21
CA SER A 58 3.29 5.11 -4.25
C SER A 58 4.11 4.07 -5.02
N GLN A 59 4.03 4.11 -6.35
CA GLN A 59 4.86 3.31 -7.24
C GLN A 59 5.80 4.25 -8.01
N ASP A 60 7.10 4.09 -7.74
CA ASP A 60 8.15 4.81 -8.45
C ASP A 60 8.71 3.89 -9.54
N LEU A 61 8.68 4.38 -10.77
CA LEU A 61 9.19 3.69 -11.95
C LEU A 61 10.29 4.53 -12.59
N LEU A 62 11.40 3.89 -12.96
CA LEU A 62 12.47 4.54 -13.70
C LEU A 62 12.72 3.77 -15.00
N PHE A 63 12.62 4.50 -16.12
CA PHE A 63 12.94 4.01 -17.45
C PHE A 63 14.29 4.61 -17.88
N PRO A 64 15.32 3.79 -18.12
CA PRO A 64 16.60 4.27 -18.59
C PRO A 64 16.53 4.95 -19.96
N GLU A 65 17.51 5.80 -20.26
CA GLU A 65 17.68 6.44 -21.56
C GLU A 65 17.60 5.43 -22.72
N GLY A 66 16.70 5.77 -23.66
CA GLY A 66 16.41 5.03 -24.87
C GLY A 66 15.40 3.90 -24.66
N SER A 67 15.08 3.54 -23.42
CA SER A 67 14.02 2.55 -23.16
C SER A 67 12.66 3.03 -23.62
N GLU A 68 11.89 2.09 -24.17
CA GLU A 68 10.47 2.32 -24.39
C GLU A 68 9.79 2.48 -23.01
N GLY A 69 8.85 3.42 -22.87
CA GLY A 69 8.00 3.48 -21.68
C GLY A 69 6.91 2.40 -21.70
N PRO A 70 6.15 2.26 -20.60
CA PRO A 70 5.11 1.25 -20.49
C PRO A 70 3.85 1.72 -21.23
N SER A 71 3.22 0.80 -21.95
CA SER A 71 1.85 0.97 -22.46
C SER A 71 0.79 0.65 -21.40
N SER A 72 1.14 -0.16 -20.40
CA SER A 72 0.29 -0.42 -19.25
C SER A 72 1.11 -0.75 -17.99
N LEU A 73 0.56 -0.39 -16.84
CA LEU A 73 0.99 -0.77 -15.50
C LEU A 73 -0.16 -1.51 -14.82
N LEU A 74 0.09 -2.70 -14.30
CA LEU A 74 -0.84 -3.45 -13.47
C LEU A 74 -0.19 -3.70 -12.12
N VAL A 75 -0.82 -3.23 -11.04
CA VAL A 75 -0.42 -3.55 -9.67
C VAL A 75 -1.44 -4.53 -9.12
N GLN A 76 -0.97 -5.67 -8.60
CA GLN A 76 -1.79 -6.70 -7.98
C GLN A 76 -1.38 -6.88 -6.53
N PHE A 77 -2.37 -6.95 -5.66
CA PHE A 77 -2.19 -7.25 -4.25
C PHE A 77 -2.68 -8.68 -4.02
N ASP A 78 -1.87 -9.54 -3.39
CA ASP A 78 -2.22 -10.94 -3.16
C ASP A 78 -3.40 -11.14 -2.19
N ARG A 79 -3.71 -10.11 -1.41
CA ARG A 79 -4.84 -10.06 -0.47
C ARG A 79 -5.22 -8.62 -0.12
N GLY A 80 -6.31 -8.50 0.64
CA GLY A 80 -6.94 -7.22 0.96
C GLY A 80 -8.08 -6.91 0.00
N SER A 81 -8.72 -5.76 0.24
CA SER A 81 -9.86 -5.25 -0.49
C SER A 81 -9.73 -3.73 -0.69
N PHE A 82 -10.37 -3.19 -1.73
CA PHE A 82 -10.51 -1.75 -1.90
C PHE A 82 -11.85 -1.29 -1.35
N ASP A 83 -11.84 -0.32 -0.44
CA ASP A 83 -13.09 0.31 0.03
C ASP A 83 -13.45 1.52 -0.84
N PHE A 84 -14.51 1.38 -1.62
CA PHE A 84 -15.05 2.43 -2.47
C PHE A 84 -16.18 3.23 -1.81
N THR A 85 -16.47 2.98 -0.53
CA THR A 85 -17.53 3.66 0.21
C THR A 85 -17.26 5.16 0.33
N GLY A 86 -18.24 5.99 -0.04
CA GLY A 86 -18.15 7.44 0.08
C GLY A 86 -17.46 8.14 -1.10
N TYR A 87 -16.87 7.40 -2.04
CA TYR A 87 -16.31 7.98 -3.26
C TYR A 87 -17.40 8.35 -4.26
N VAL A 88 -17.19 9.47 -4.96
CA VAL A 88 -18.14 9.98 -5.96
C VAL A 88 -17.43 10.35 -7.26
N PRO A 89 -18.13 10.33 -8.42
CA PRO A 89 -17.56 10.81 -9.68
C PRO A 89 -17.00 12.24 -9.55
N GLN A 90 -15.93 12.52 -10.29
CA GLN A 90 -15.14 13.75 -10.30
C GLN A 90 -14.29 14.00 -9.05
N GLN A 91 -14.37 13.15 -8.02
CA GLN A 91 -13.43 13.21 -6.90
C GLN A 91 -12.04 12.75 -7.35
N GLN A 92 -11.01 13.47 -6.88
CA GLN A 92 -9.62 13.09 -7.07
C GLN A 92 -9.23 11.96 -6.09
N VAL A 93 -8.55 10.93 -6.59
CA VAL A 93 -8.16 9.73 -5.82
C VAL A 93 -6.69 9.35 -5.99
N GLY A 94 -5.91 10.25 -6.58
CA GLY A 94 -4.49 10.04 -6.79
C GLY A 94 -3.91 10.98 -7.84
N GLY A 95 -2.71 10.63 -8.29
CA GLY A 95 -1.97 11.40 -9.29
C GLY A 95 -0.87 10.59 -9.95
N ALA A 96 -0.45 11.06 -11.12
CA ALA A 96 0.74 10.61 -11.81
C ALA A 96 1.65 11.80 -12.07
N GLY A 97 2.91 11.71 -11.65
CA GLY A 97 3.96 12.67 -11.93
C GLY A 97 4.98 12.08 -12.88
N ILE A 98 5.39 12.85 -13.88
CA ILE A 98 6.43 12.46 -14.84
C ILE A 98 7.48 13.54 -14.84
N ASP A 99 8.68 13.19 -14.39
CA ASP A 99 9.80 14.11 -14.36
C ASP A 99 10.49 14.09 -15.73
N ILE A 100 10.52 15.26 -16.38
CA ILE A 100 11.17 15.45 -17.67
C ILE A 100 12.46 16.21 -17.44
N PHE A 101 13.58 15.58 -17.77
CA PHE A 101 14.89 16.23 -17.79
C PHE A 101 15.69 15.81 -19.02
N ILE A 102 15.71 16.69 -20.02
CA ILE A 102 16.41 16.47 -21.29
C ILE A 102 17.48 17.56 -21.42
N GLN A 103 18.75 17.16 -21.42
CA GLN A 103 19.85 18.11 -21.60
C GLN A 103 20.54 17.86 -22.94
N THR A 104 20.31 18.75 -23.90
CA THR A 104 21.07 18.76 -25.16
C THR A 104 22.10 19.90 -25.14
N PRO A 105 23.10 19.90 -26.04
CA PRO A 105 24.07 21.00 -26.15
C PRO A 105 23.45 22.37 -26.47
N ILE A 106 22.20 22.39 -26.95
CA ILE A 106 21.53 23.59 -27.48
C ILE A 106 20.34 24.00 -26.60
N VAL A 107 19.65 23.04 -26.00
CA VAL A 107 18.44 23.25 -25.20
C VAL A 107 18.41 22.29 -24.00
N THR A 108 18.11 22.83 -22.83
CA THR A 108 17.71 22.04 -21.65
C THR A 108 16.20 22.13 -21.50
N VAL A 109 15.51 20.98 -21.47
CA VAL A 109 14.09 20.87 -21.13
C VAL A 109 14.00 20.24 -19.75
N ALA A 110 13.40 20.95 -18.80
CA ALA A 110 13.26 20.51 -17.42
C ALA A 110 11.89 20.90 -16.87
N GLY A 111 11.25 19.99 -16.16
CA GLY A 111 9.97 20.20 -15.47
C GLY A 111 9.22 18.90 -15.30
N GLN A 112 7.93 18.99 -14.99
CA GLN A 112 7.09 17.85 -14.69
C GLN A 112 5.81 17.91 -15.51
N ILE A 113 5.28 16.74 -15.89
CA ILE A 113 3.90 16.58 -16.32
C ILE A 113 3.14 15.96 -15.15
N ILE A 114 2.10 16.64 -14.68
CA ILE A 114 1.28 16.22 -13.55
C ILE A 114 -0.11 15.89 -14.09
N ALA A 115 -0.57 14.67 -13.82
CA ALA A 115 -1.91 14.22 -14.09
C ALA A 115 -2.65 13.87 -12.80
N GLU A 116 -3.84 14.41 -12.63
CA GLU A 116 -4.71 14.08 -11.49
C GLU A 116 -5.63 12.92 -11.85
N VAL A 117 -5.74 11.94 -10.95
CA VAL A 117 -6.62 10.78 -11.14
C VAL A 117 -8.00 11.13 -10.60
N GLN A 118 -8.98 11.24 -11.50
CA GLN A 118 -10.37 11.60 -11.17
C GLN A 118 -11.32 10.45 -11.47
N ILE A 119 -12.23 10.17 -10.54
CA ILE A 119 -13.22 9.10 -10.66
C ILE A 119 -14.21 9.41 -11.79
N THR A 120 -14.46 8.44 -12.64
CA THR A 120 -15.52 8.50 -13.66
C THR A 120 -16.76 7.73 -13.23
N SER A 121 -16.58 6.57 -12.59
CA SER A 121 -17.69 5.75 -12.10
C SER A 121 -17.26 4.93 -10.87
N VAL A 122 -18.23 4.66 -9.98
CA VAL A 122 -18.03 3.82 -8.80
C VAL A 122 -19.08 2.72 -8.83
N GLY A 123 -18.62 1.48 -8.85
CA GLY A 123 -19.41 0.26 -8.73
C GLY A 123 -19.25 -0.38 -7.34
N ILE A 124 -19.77 -1.59 -7.18
CA ILE A 124 -19.62 -2.35 -5.93
C ILE A 124 -18.19 -2.87 -5.74
N ASP A 125 -17.60 -3.43 -6.80
CA ASP A 125 -16.30 -4.11 -6.76
C ASP A 125 -15.32 -3.46 -7.76
N THR A 126 -15.71 -2.32 -8.35
CA THR A 126 -14.89 -1.63 -9.36
C THR A 126 -14.99 -0.12 -9.22
N MET A 127 -13.87 0.59 -9.35
CA MET A 127 -13.85 2.03 -9.52
C MET A 127 -13.11 2.38 -10.81
N GLU A 128 -13.77 3.07 -11.71
CA GLU A 128 -13.15 3.62 -12.92
C GLU A 128 -12.73 5.05 -12.68
N ALA A 129 -11.53 5.40 -13.15
CA ALA A 129 -10.98 6.74 -13.09
C ALA A 129 -10.15 7.05 -14.34
N ILE A 130 -9.88 8.34 -14.54
CA ILE A 130 -9.00 8.84 -15.60
C ILE A 130 -7.92 9.71 -14.97
N ALA A 131 -6.68 9.55 -15.42
CA ALA A 131 -5.61 10.47 -15.11
C ALA A 131 -5.61 11.57 -16.19
N MET A 132 -5.98 12.80 -15.81
CA MET A 132 -6.01 13.94 -16.74
C MET A 132 -4.83 14.86 -16.45
N VAL A 133 -4.11 15.28 -17.50
CA VAL A 133 -2.99 16.23 -17.34
C VAL A 133 -3.53 17.58 -16.90
N THR A 134 -3.25 17.97 -15.66
CA THR A 134 -3.73 19.23 -15.07
C THR A 134 -2.68 20.32 -15.12
N GLU A 135 -1.41 19.95 -14.94
CA GLU A 135 -0.32 20.90 -14.84
C GLU A 135 0.92 20.40 -15.58
N ILE A 136 1.63 21.33 -16.22
CA ILE A 136 2.96 21.08 -16.79
C ILE A 136 3.86 22.21 -16.32
N THR A 137 4.97 21.85 -15.67
CA THR A 137 5.89 22.81 -15.05
C THR A 137 7.13 23.04 -15.90
N GLY A 138 7.90 24.08 -15.55
CA GLY A 138 9.15 24.41 -16.21
C GLY A 138 8.98 24.81 -17.67
N ASN A 139 9.87 24.33 -18.55
CA ASN A 139 9.81 24.61 -19.99
C ASN A 139 9.39 23.39 -20.83
N VAL A 140 8.77 22.39 -20.20
CA VAL A 140 8.35 21.13 -20.84
C VAL A 140 7.38 21.38 -21.98
N VAL A 141 6.38 22.26 -21.83
CA VAL A 141 5.43 22.59 -22.93
C VAL A 141 6.17 23.10 -24.18
N ALA A 142 7.15 23.99 -23.98
CA ALA A 142 7.94 24.53 -25.08
C ALA A 142 8.87 23.45 -25.69
N GLY A 143 9.47 22.60 -24.85
CA GLY A 143 10.30 21.47 -25.28
C GLY A 143 9.51 20.46 -26.12
N LEU A 144 8.32 20.06 -25.65
CA LEU A 144 7.40 19.18 -26.38
C LEU A 144 7.00 19.77 -27.73
N ALA A 145 6.68 21.07 -27.77
CA ALA A 145 6.33 21.75 -29.02
C ALA A 145 7.48 21.75 -30.04
N VAL A 146 8.74 21.91 -29.59
CA VAL A 146 9.93 21.81 -30.45
C VAL A 146 10.09 20.39 -31.01
N LEU A 147 9.73 19.38 -30.23
CA LEU A 147 9.75 17.97 -30.62
C LEU A 147 8.51 17.54 -31.44
N GLY A 148 7.58 18.46 -31.71
CA GLY A 148 6.38 18.20 -32.51
C GLY A 148 5.23 17.54 -31.73
N PHE A 149 5.33 17.46 -30.40
CA PHE A 149 4.26 16.98 -29.55
C PHE A 149 3.31 18.13 -29.18
N PRO A 150 1.98 17.96 -29.34
CA PRO A 150 1.01 18.96 -28.89
C PRO A 150 1.03 19.08 -27.36
N ASN A 151 0.58 20.23 -26.84
CA ASN A 151 0.42 20.39 -25.39
C ASN A 151 -0.66 19.42 -24.87
N PRO A 152 -0.33 18.47 -23.97
CA PRO A 152 -1.29 17.50 -23.47
C PRO A 152 -2.17 18.01 -22.32
N THR A 153 -2.01 19.26 -21.85
CA THR A 153 -2.87 19.82 -20.78
C THR A 153 -4.37 19.67 -21.12
N GLY A 154 -5.13 19.11 -20.17
CA GLY A 154 -6.56 18.83 -20.32
C GLY A 154 -6.88 17.54 -21.09
N GLN A 155 -5.87 16.79 -21.53
CA GLN A 155 -6.07 15.47 -22.15
C GLN A 155 -5.97 14.35 -21.11
N ILE A 156 -6.61 13.22 -21.43
CA ILE A 156 -6.54 12.00 -20.63
C ILE A 156 -5.21 11.33 -20.92
N ALA A 157 -4.34 11.27 -19.92
CA ALA A 157 -3.06 10.57 -19.93
C ALA A 157 -3.26 9.06 -19.83
N PHE A 158 -4.07 8.62 -18.87
CA PHE A 158 -4.27 7.21 -18.58
C PHE A 158 -5.72 6.91 -18.23
N ASN A 159 -6.18 5.71 -18.59
CA ASN A 159 -7.36 5.11 -18.01
C ASN A 159 -6.95 4.27 -16.81
N VAL A 160 -7.71 4.36 -15.73
CA VAL A 160 -7.43 3.67 -14.46
C VAL A 160 -8.63 2.84 -14.07
N LEU A 161 -8.40 1.59 -13.72
CA LEU A 161 -9.41 0.68 -13.20
C LEU A 161 -8.90 0.06 -11.91
N PHE A 162 -9.59 0.35 -10.81
CA PHE A 162 -9.45 -0.36 -9.55
C PHE A 162 -10.47 -1.50 -9.54
N THR A 163 -10.02 -2.71 -9.24
CA THR A 163 -10.87 -3.90 -9.13
C THR A 163 -10.64 -4.55 -7.77
N ASP A 164 -11.71 -4.66 -7.01
CA ASP A 164 -11.77 -5.46 -5.80
C ASP A 164 -12.12 -6.90 -6.15
N LEU A 165 -11.39 -7.88 -5.61
CA LEU A 165 -11.74 -9.29 -5.82
C LEU A 165 -12.70 -9.76 -4.73
N ALA A 166 -13.36 -10.89 -4.95
CA ALA A 166 -14.36 -11.37 -4.00
C ALA A 166 -13.71 -11.73 -2.64
N GLY A 167 -14.21 -11.12 -1.56
CA GLY A 167 -13.65 -11.27 -0.21
C GLY A 167 -12.23 -10.73 -0.13
N ASP A 168 -11.41 -11.23 0.79
CA ASP A 168 -10.03 -10.72 0.99
C ASP A 168 -9.01 -11.37 0.03
N SER A 169 -9.45 -11.83 -1.15
CA SER A 169 -8.62 -12.57 -2.10
C SER A 169 -7.67 -11.70 -2.93
N GLY A 170 -7.68 -10.39 -2.69
CA GLY A 170 -6.76 -9.44 -3.31
C GLY A 170 -7.48 -8.36 -4.10
N THR A 171 -6.68 -7.47 -4.68
CA THR A 171 -7.18 -6.38 -5.50
C THR A 171 -6.22 -6.07 -6.63
N SER A 172 -6.65 -5.28 -7.60
CA SER A 172 -5.76 -4.81 -8.66
C SER A 172 -6.06 -3.39 -9.12
N MET A 173 -5.00 -2.67 -9.44
CA MET A 173 -5.05 -1.38 -10.12
C MET A 173 -4.43 -1.52 -11.50
N SER A 174 -5.23 -1.31 -12.55
CA SER A 174 -4.80 -1.32 -13.94
C SER A 174 -4.76 0.11 -14.47
N VAL A 175 -3.59 0.52 -14.96
CA VAL A 175 -3.33 1.82 -15.58
C VAL A 175 -2.93 1.59 -17.03
N ILE A 176 -3.70 2.16 -17.96
CA ILE A 176 -3.51 1.95 -19.40
C ILE A 176 -3.29 3.31 -20.06
N ASP A 177 -2.22 3.44 -20.85
CA ASP A 177 -1.94 4.65 -21.63
C ASP A 177 -3.12 4.96 -22.57
N ALA A 178 -3.65 6.18 -22.46
CA ALA A 178 -4.72 6.68 -23.33
C ALA A 178 -4.17 7.34 -24.61
N GLY A 179 -2.85 7.38 -24.78
CA GLY A 179 -2.14 7.79 -25.98
C GLY A 179 -1.88 9.29 -26.09
N SER A 180 -2.14 10.07 -25.04
CA SER A 180 -1.90 11.53 -25.04
C SER A 180 -0.51 11.93 -24.54
N LEU A 181 0.17 11.04 -23.82
CA LEU A 181 1.52 11.30 -23.31
C LEU A 181 2.59 10.66 -24.18
N PRO A 182 3.78 11.27 -24.28
CA PRO A 182 4.89 10.74 -25.05
C PRO A 182 5.64 9.63 -24.28
N LEU A 183 4.93 8.76 -23.56
CA LEU A 183 5.54 7.63 -22.85
C LEU A 183 5.78 6.44 -23.78
N SER A 184 5.15 6.43 -24.94
CA SER A 184 5.38 5.44 -25.99
C SER A 184 6.41 5.96 -27.01
N GLY A 185 7.44 5.15 -27.31
CA GLY A 185 8.42 5.45 -28.36
C GLY A 185 9.88 5.30 -27.92
N ILE A 186 10.80 5.58 -28.85
CA ILE A 186 12.26 5.55 -28.64
C ILE A 186 12.70 6.93 -28.16
N LEU A 187 12.33 7.29 -26.93
CA LEU A 187 12.83 8.51 -26.32
C LEU A 187 14.11 8.21 -25.56
N ASP A 188 15.15 8.97 -25.88
CA ASP A 188 16.52 8.83 -25.35
C ASP A 188 16.68 9.70 -24.09
N PHE A 189 15.88 9.45 -23.04
CA PHE A 189 16.11 10.08 -21.73
C PHE A 189 15.49 9.30 -20.59
N ASP A 190 16.10 9.40 -19.41
CA ASP A 190 15.60 8.79 -18.18
C ASP A 190 14.28 9.47 -17.77
N VAL A 191 13.21 8.69 -17.60
CA VAL A 191 11.91 9.22 -17.17
C VAL A 191 11.48 8.55 -15.88
N PRO A 192 11.57 9.24 -14.73
CA PRO A 192 10.86 8.84 -13.54
C PRO A 192 9.35 9.04 -13.75
N LEU A 193 8.58 7.98 -13.52
CA LEU A 193 7.12 8.03 -13.39
C LEU A 193 6.74 7.65 -11.96
N ILE A 194 6.06 8.56 -11.27
CA ILE A 194 5.60 8.38 -9.90
C ILE A 194 4.09 8.28 -9.94
N TRP A 195 3.54 7.17 -9.46
CA TRP A 195 2.11 6.97 -9.30
C TRP A 195 1.75 6.98 -7.82
N THR A 196 0.78 7.80 -7.42
CA THR A 196 0.32 7.88 -6.03
C THR A 196 -1.18 7.67 -5.95
N THR A 197 -1.63 6.89 -4.97
CA THR A 197 -3.06 6.74 -4.64
C THR A 197 -3.37 7.32 -3.28
N GLU A 198 -4.62 7.73 -3.09
CA GLU A 198 -5.16 7.99 -1.76
C GLU A 198 -5.26 6.68 -0.93
N PRO A 199 -5.54 6.78 0.39
CA PRO A 199 -5.78 5.62 1.24
C PRO A 199 -7.09 4.91 0.93
N ILE A 200 -7.05 3.96 -0.02
CA ILE A 200 -8.21 3.18 -0.47
C ILE A 200 -7.98 1.67 -0.30
N LEU A 201 -6.72 1.22 -0.19
CA LEU A 201 -6.39 -0.18 0.00
C LEU A 201 -6.55 -0.56 1.47
N ILE A 202 -7.42 -1.52 1.76
CA ILE A 202 -7.52 -2.15 3.07
C ILE A 202 -6.84 -3.51 2.97
N HIS A 203 -5.72 -3.70 3.66
CA HIS A 203 -5.08 -5.00 3.70
C HIS A 203 -5.81 -5.95 4.67
N SER A 204 -5.70 -7.25 4.45
CA SER A 204 -6.23 -8.23 5.41
C SER A 204 -5.46 -8.14 6.74
N PRO A 205 -6.14 -8.02 7.89
CA PRO A 205 -5.49 -8.08 9.22
C PRO A 205 -5.05 -9.50 9.58
N ARG A 206 -5.47 -10.50 8.80
CA ARG A 206 -5.08 -11.91 8.95
C ARG A 206 -4.15 -12.29 7.80
N GLY A 207 -2.93 -12.75 8.08
CA GLY A 207 -2.19 -13.55 7.09
C GLY A 207 -0.71 -13.28 6.83
N GLY A 208 0.04 -12.61 7.73
CA GLY A 208 1.47 -12.29 7.51
C GLY A 208 1.71 -11.45 6.26
N ASP A 209 2.95 -11.17 5.84
CA ASP A 209 3.32 -10.73 4.47
C ASP A 209 2.57 -9.50 3.91
N LEU A 210 2.81 -9.04 2.69
CA LEU A 210 1.84 -8.43 1.75
C LEU A 210 2.60 -8.50 0.45
N ALA A 211 2.14 -9.34 -0.47
CA ALA A 211 2.83 -9.52 -1.74
C ALA A 211 2.19 -8.61 -2.77
N VAL A 212 3.00 -7.70 -3.30
CA VAL A 212 2.64 -6.76 -4.34
C VAL A 212 3.34 -7.19 -5.62
N GLY A 213 2.55 -7.54 -6.63
CA GLY A 213 3.02 -7.88 -7.97
C GLY A 213 2.78 -6.71 -8.92
N THR A 214 3.85 -6.12 -9.42
CA THR A 214 3.80 -5.04 -10.41
C THR A 214 4.19 -5.56 -11.78
N PHE A 215 3.31 -5.45 -12.75
CA PHE A 215 3.50 -5.89 -14.13
C PHE A 215 3.49 -4.69 -15.07
N LEU A 216 4.57 -4.52 -15.82
CA LEU A 216 4.72 -3.48 -16.82
C LEU A 216 4.75 -4.10 -18.22
N THR A 217 3.97 -3.55 -19.14
CA THR A 217 3.96 -4.01 -20.54
C THR A 217 4.34 -2.87 -21.46
N SER A 218 5.42 -3.05 -22.21
CA SER A 218 5.87 -2.12 -23.27
C SER A 218 4.92 -2.10 -24.47
N THR A 219 5.08 -1.09 -25.33
CA THR A 219 4.35 -1.00 -26.61
C THR A 219 4.71 -2.14 -27.58
N THR A 220 5.90 -2.72 -27.45
CA THR A 220 6.33 -3.92 -28.20
C THR A 220 5.78 -5.23 -27.63
N GLY A 221 5.10 -5.17 -26.48
CA GLY A 221 4.49 -6.33 -25.81
C GLY A 221 5.45 -7.17 -24.96
N ALA A 222 6.67 -6.68 -24.72
CA ALA A 222 7.53 -7.23 -23.68
C ALA A 222 6.97 -6.87 -22.30
N THR A 223 6.98 -7.85 -21.38
CA THR A 223 6.46 -7.68 -20.02
C THR A 223 7.55 -7.95 -18.99
N VAL A 224 7.63 -7.09 -17.98
CA VAL A 224 8.47 -7.27 -16.79
C VAL A 224 7.57 -7.32 -15.56
N SER A 225 7.84 -8.25 -14.66
CA SER A 225 7.19 -8.32 -13.35
C SER A 225 8.18 -8.03 -12.23
N PHE A 226 7.71 -7.32 -11.20
CA PHE A 226 8.40 -7.07 -9.95
C PHE A 226 7.51 -7.59 -8.82
N ASP A 227 8.04 -8.53 -8.05
CA ASP A 227 7.36 -9.03 -6.86
C ASP A 227 8.04 -8.43 -5.64
N GLU A 228 7.31 -7.65 -4.85
CA GLU A 228 7.76 -7.07 -3.59
C GLU A 228 6.93 -7.65 -2.44
N VAL A 229 7.61 -7.93 -1.33
CA VAL A 229 6.99 -8.46 -0.13
C VAL A 229 7.19 -7.44 0.99
N PHE A 230 6.08 -6.95 1.53
CA PHE A 230 6.04 -6.01 2.64
C PHE A 230 5.72 -6.78 3.91
N PRO A 231 6.72 -7.04 4.78
CA PRO A 231 6.44 -7.66 6.05
C PRO A 231 5.57 -6.69 6.85
N LEU A 232 4.33 -7.11 7.09
CA LEU A 232 3.56 -6.57 8.19
C LEU A 232 4.32 -6.98 9.44
N ALA A 233 4.75 -6.04 10.27
CA ALA A 233 5.04 -6.40 11.66
C ALA A 233 3.79 -7.16 12.16
N ASP A 234 3.95 -8.37 12.71
CA ASP A 234 2.83 -9.17 13.25
C ASP A 234 1.91 -8.24 14.05
N PRO A 235 0.75 -7.78 13.52
CA PRO A 235 0.20 -6.52 13.98
C PRO A 235 -0.76 -6.71 15.13
N LEU A 236 -0.56 -7.72 15.98
CA LEU A 236 -1.50 -8.07 17.04
C LEU A 236 -0.84 -8.66 18.31
N GLY A 237 0.49 -8.61 18.40
CA GLY A 237 1.24 -9.30 19.45
C GLY A 237 1.00 -10.82 19.46
N ALA A 238 1.43 -11.50 20.54
CA ALA A 238 0.99 -12.87 20.79
C ALA A 238 -0.52 -12.93 21.07
N ASP A 239 -1.21 -14.00 20.65
CA ASP A 239 -2.59 -14.26 21.09
C ASP A 239 -2.65 -14.21 22.63
N PHE A 240 -3.61 -13.46 23.17
CA PHE A 240 -3.79 -13.32 24.61
C PHE A 240 -5.26 -13.35 25.02
N GLN A 241 -5.52 -13.26 26.32
CA GLN A 241 -6.85 -13.04 26.86
C GLN A 241 -6.86 -11.70 27.60
N ARG A 242 -7.70 -10.77 27.17
CA ARG A 242 -7.90 -9.46 27.78
C ARG A 242 -8.37 -9.64 29.23
N ALA A 243 -7.80 -8.83 30.11
CA ALA A 243 -7.96 -8.86 31.55
C ALA A 243 -7.34 -10.07 32.29
N ASP A 244 -6.52 -10.90 31.63
CA ASP A 244 -5.61 -11.86 32.28
C ASP A 244 -4.20 -11.28 32.43
N CYS A 245 -4.10 -10.23 33.25
CA CYS A 245 -2.89 -9.42 33.40
C CYS A 245 -1.72 -10.19 34.03
N ASN A 246 -2.01 -11.21 34.84
CA ASN A 246 -0.96 -12.07 35.41
C ASN A 246 -0.57 -13.24 34.47
N THR A 247 -1.24 -13.38 33.32
CA THR A 247 -1.01 -14.35 32.26
C THR A 247 -1.17 -15.81 32.68
N ASP A 248 -2.01 -16.10 33.69
CA ASP A 248 -2.21 -17.46 34.21
C ASP A 248 -3.30 -18.27 33.49
N GLY A 249 -3.94 -17.66 32.50
CA GLY A 249 -5.00 -18.23 31.67
C GLY A 249 -6.38 -18.18 32.32
N THR A 250 -6.53 -17.51 33.47
CA THR A 250 -7.78 -17.47 34.22
C THR A 250 -8.15 -16.07 34.68
N PHE A 251 -9.21 -15.52 34.09
CA PHE A 251 -9.77 -14.23 34.53
C PHE A 251 -10.37 -14.30 35.95
N ASN A 252 -9.67 -13.72 36.92
CA ASN A 252 -10.06 -13.72 38.33
C ASN A 252 -9.54 -12.50 39.12
N ILE A 253 -9.72 -12.49 40.43
CA ILE A 253 -9.31 -11.35 41.28
C ILE A 253 -7.78 -11.13 41.30
N ALA A 254 -7.00 -12.18 41.03
CA ALA A 254 -5.54 -12.10 40.96
C ALA A 254 -5.07 -11.13 39.88
N ASP A 255 -5.80 -10.98 38.78
CA ASP A 255 -5.49 -10.04 37.70
C ASP A 255 -5.55 -8.59 38.18
N ALA A 256 -6.66 -8.19 38.79
CA ALA A 256 -6.79 -6.85 39.35
C ALA A 256 -5.74 -6.57 40.44
N ILE A 257 -5.39 -7.57 41.26
CA ILE A 257 -4.32 -7.43 42.26
C ILE A 257 -2.98 -7.23 41.56
N PHE A 258 -2.71 -7.98 40.50
CA PHE A 258 -1.47 -7.88 39.74
C PHE A 258 -1.32 -6.49 39.11
N THR A 259 -2.36 -5.98 38.42
CA THR A 259 -2.39 -4.62 37.85
C THR A 259 -2.10 -3.56 38.92
N LEU A 260 -2.79 -3.61 40.07
CA LEU A 260 -2.59 -2.63 41.15
C LEU A 260 -1.19 -2.74 41.79
N THR A 261 -0.64 -3.95 41.87
CA THR A 261 0.70 -4.19 42.41
C THR A 261 1.77 -3.59 41.48
N ALA A 262 1.62 -3.78 40.17
CA ALA A 262 2.48 -3.17 39.16
C ALA A 262 2.43 -1.64 39.23
N LEU A 263 1.22 -1.06 39.30
CA LEU A 263 1.03 0.40 39.29
C LEU A 263 1.52 1.11 40.57
N PHE A 264 1.30 0.52 41.75
CA PHE A 264 1.43 1.25 43.02
C PHE A 264 2.40 0.62 44.02
N SER A 265 2.76 -0.65 43.85
CA SER A 265 3.58 -1.38 44.83
C SER A 265 4.95 -1.77 44.30
N GLY A 266 5.31 -1.33 43.09
CA GLY A 266 6.58 -1.68 42.44
C GLY A 266 6.68 -3.17 42.07
N GLY A 267 5.54 -3.82 41.84
CA GLY A 267 5.50 -5.16 41.27
C GLY A 267 6.06 -5.20 39.85
N PRO A 268 6.35 -6.40 39.32
CA PRO A 268 6.74 -6.54 37.92
C PRO A 268 5.61 -6.06 36.99
N ALA A 269 5.99 -5.46 35.86
CA ALA A 269 5.04 -5.29 34.75
C ALA A 269 4.66 -6.67 34.19
N GLY A 270 3.44 -6.79 33.67
CA GLY A 270 3.00 -8.00 32.97
C GLY A 270 3.84 -8.23 31.71
N SER A 271 3.99 -9.49 31.29
CA SER A 271 4.67 -9.84 30.03
C SER A 271 3.81 -9.57 28.79
N CYS A 272 2.54 -9.24 29.00
CA CYS A 272 1.58 -8.83 27.99
C CYS A 272 0.84 -7.61 28.54
N THR A 273 1.11 -6.43 28.00
CA THR A 273 0.50 -5.19 28.50
C THR A 273 -0.92 -5.00 27.99
N ASP A 274 -1.25 -5.54 26.82
CA ASP A 274 -2.63 -5.57 26.29
C ASP A 274 -3.57 -6.41 27.16
N ALA A 275 -3.06 -7.50 27.76
CA ALA A 275 -3.84 -8.28 28.72
C ALA A 275 -4.16 -7.49 29.99
N CYS A 276 -3.34 -6.50 30.33
CA CYS A 276 -3.53 -5.63 31.48
C CYS A 276 -4.44 -4.43 31.19
N ASP A 277 -4.59 -4.03 29.92
CA ASP A 277 -5.59 -3.07 29.48
C ASP A 277 -6.97 -3.75 29.38
N SER A 278 -7.64 -3.80 30.52
CA SER A 278 -8.88 -4.55 30.70
C SER A 278 -10.08 -3.83 30.08
N ASN A 279 -10.02 -2.50 29.95
CA ASN A 279 -11.09 -1.70 29.36
C ASN A 279 -10.80 -1.21 27.94
N ASP A 280 -9.68 -1.62 27.36
CA ASP A 280 -9.33 -1.44 25.94
C ASP A 280 -9.34 0.04 25.55
N ASP A 281 -8.69 0.87 26.39
CA ASP A 281 -8.61 2.33 26.18
C ASP A 281 -7.21 2.83 25.77
N GLY A 282 -6.28 1.89 25.57
CA GLY A 282 -4.90 2.11 25.14
C GLY A 282 -3.99 2.57 26.27
N SER A 283 -4.32 2.29 27.53
CA SER A 283 -3.57 2.76 28.69
C SER A 283 -3.80 1.94 29.96
N VAL A 284 -2.80 1.17 30.37
CA VAL A 284 -2.82 0.45 31.66
C VAL A 284 -2.74 1.43 32.85
N ASN A 285 -3.85 1.58 33.57
CA ASN A 285 -4.01 2.45 34.73
C ASN A 285 -4.98 1.87 35.78
N ILE A 286 -5.44 2.70 36.73
CA ILE A 286 -6.35 2.24 37.80
C ILE A 286 -7.74 1.85 37.27
N ALA A 287 -8.15 2.40 36.13
CA ALA A 287 -9.43 2.10 35.49
C ALA A 287 -9.54 0.61 35.14
N ASP A 288 -8.46 -0.02 34.71
CA ASP A 288 -8.40 -1.45 34.36
C ASP A 288 -8.74 -2.36 35.54
N ALA A 289 -8.12 -2.09 36.69
CA ALA A 289 -8.38 -2.85 37.91
C ALA A 289 -9.84 -2.66 38.36
N ILE A 290 -10.38 -1.44 38.24
CA ILE A 290 -11.78 -1.14 38.55
C ILE A 290 -12.70 -1.89 37.58
N TYR A 291 -12.38 -1.89 36.29
CA TYR A 291 -13.14 -2.55 35.23
C TYR A 291 -13.21 -4.06 35.47
N THR A 292 -12.07 -4.69 35.74
CA THR A 292 -11.97 -6.12 36.06
C THR A 292 -12.77 -6.48 37.32
N LEU A 293 -12.64 -5.71 38.40
CA LEU A 293 -13.42 -5.96 39.63
C LEU A 293 -14.92 -5.72 39.43
N ALA A 294 -15.31 -4.75 38.60
CA ALA A 294 -16.70 -4.50 38.27
C ALA A 294 -17.30 -5.67 37.48
N ALA A 295 -16.58 -6.20 36.49
CA ALA A 295 -16.97 -7.38 35.72
C ALA A 295 -17.12 -8.63 36.61
N LEU A 296 -16.19 -8.85 37.55
CA LEU A 296 -16.20 -10.02 38.44
C LEU A 296 -17.29 -9.97 39.52
N PHE A 297 -17.53 -8.81 40.13
CA PHE A 297 -18.32 -8.73 41.38
C PHE A 297 -19.54 -7.82 41.32
N SER A 298 -19.59 -6.88 40.38
CA SER A 298 -20.63 -5.83 40.34
C SER A 298 -21.58 -5.96 39.14
N GLY A 299 -21.43 -7.00 38.33
CA GLY A 299 -22.22 -7.18 37.10
C GLY A 299 -21.89 -6.14 36.02
N GLY A 300 -20.66 -5.62 36.03
CA GLY A 300 -20.15 -4.73 34.98
C GLY A 300 -19.98 -5.45 33.63
N PRO A 301 -19.69 -4.69 32.56
CA PRO A 301 -19.40 -5.27 31.24
C PRO A 301 -18.23 -6.25 31.30
N GLN A 302 -18.29 -7.33 30.54
CA GLN A 302 -17.13 -8.22 30.35
C GLN A 302 -16.09 -7.54 29.47
N PRO A 303 -14.78 -7.88 29.61
CA PRO A 303 -13.76 -7.41 28.69
C PRO A 303 -14.12 -7.74 27.24
N ALA A 304 -13.75 -6.84 26.33
CA ALA A 304 -13.94 -7.03 24.90
C ALA A 304 -13.09 -8.21 24.39
N PHE A 305 -13.31 -8.60 23.14
CA PHE A 305 -12.45 -9.59 22.49
C PHE A 305 -11.00 -9.04 22.42
N PRO A 306 -9.95 -9.84 22.69
CA PRO A 306 -9.97 -11.28 23.03
C PRO A 306 -10.42 -11.52 24.49
N SER A 307 -11.64 -12.04 24.68
CA SER A 307 -12.29 -12.04 25.99
C SER A 307 -11.79 -13.17 26.90
N PRO A 308 -11.98 -13.09 28.23
CA PRO A 308 -11.71 -14.19 29.15
C PRO A 308 -12.16 -15.57 28.65
N GLY A 309 -11.22 -16.51 28.59
CA GLY A 309 -11.43 -17.88 28.12
C GLY A 309 -11.39 -18.07 26.60
N THR A 310 -11.11 -17.02 25.82
CA THR A 310 -10.93 -17.10 24.36
C THR A 310 -9.71 -16.29 23.94
N CYS A 311 -8.66 -17.00 23.56
CA CYS A 311 -7.46 -16.40 23.00
C CYS A 311 -7.73 -15.74 21.65
N GLY A 312 -7.04 -14.64 21.41
CA GLY A 312 -6.97 -14.04 20.10
C GLY A 312 -6.09 -12.80 20.08
N PRO A 313 -5.98 -12.20 18.90
CA PRO A 313 -5.24 -10.95 18.72
C PRO A 313 -6.00 -9.74 19.25
N ASP A 314 -5.27 -8.64 19.56
CA ASP A 314 -5.90 -7.35 19.85
C ASP A 314 -6.41 -6.68 18.56
N ALA A 315 -7.73 -6.70 18.34
CA ALA A 315 -8.32 -6.09 17.14
C ALA A 315 -8.29 -4.55 17.14
N THR A 316 -7.91 -3.93 18.26
CA THR A 316 -7.82 -2.49 18.46
C THR A 316 -6.38 -1.99 18.61
N ASP A 317 -5.39 -2.82 18.24
CA ASP A 317 -3.93 -2.56 18.29
C ASP A 317 -3.48 -1.37 17.42
N ALA A 318 -3.83 -0.16 17.86
CA ALA A 318 -3.46 1.12 17.28
C ALA A 318 -2.70 2.00 18.29
N ASP A 319 -2.44 1.47 19.49
CA ASP A 319 -1.75 2.18 20.56
C ASP A 319 -0.30 1.67 20.74
N ILE A 320 0.32 1.95 21.89
CA ILE A 320 1.73 1.63 22.15
C ILE A 320 1.90 0.41 23.05
N LEU A 321 0.80 -0.16 23.53
CA LEU A 321 0.79 -1.38 24.32
C LEU A 321 1.05 -2.55 23.37
N ASP A 322 1.70 -3.56 23.93
CA ASP A 322 2.01 -4.77 23.20
C ASP A 322 1.89 -6.01 24.09
N CYS A 323 1.81 -7.15 23.39
CA CYS A 323 1.85 -8.47 23.99
C CYS A 323 3.10 -9.22 23.52
N GLU A 324 4.25 -8.90 24.14
CA GLU A 324 5.53 -9.56 23.83
C GLU A 324 5.48 -11.07 24.11
N THR A 325 4.91 -11.48 25.26
CA THR A 325 4.77 -12.90 25.62
C THR A 325 3.50 -13.19 26.43
N TYR A 326 2.71 -14.13 25.91
CA TYR A 326 1.57 -14.73 26.59
C TYR A 326 1.54 -16.24 26.30
N ASN A 327 1.71 -17.07 27.32
CA ASN A 327 1.88 -18.54 27.18
C ASN A 327 0.64 -19.35 27.58
N SER A 328 -0.46 -18.66 27.91
CA SER A 328 -1.72 -19.28 28.34
C SER A 328 -2.72 -19.43 27.19
N CYS A 329 -2.22 -19.19 25.97
CA CYS A 329 -2.69 -19.60 24.68
C CYS A 329 -1.64 -20.61 24.13
#